data_AF-A0A661E9Z6-F1
#
_entry.id   AF-A0A661E9Z6-F1
#
_cell.length_a   1.000
_cell.length_b   1.000
_cell.length_c   1.000
_cell.angle_alpha   90.00
_cell.angle_beta   90.00
_cell.angle_gamma   90.00
#
_symmetry.space_group_name_H-M   'P 1'
#
loop_
_entity.id
_entity.type
_entity.pdbx_description
1 polymer ?
#
loop_
_entity_poly.entity_id
_entity_poly.type
_entity_poly.pdbx_seq_one_letter_code
_entity_poly.pdbx_strand_id
1 'polypeptide(L)'
;PGHETWLIPARKNISPLLTGEHKTLAVRVSDHPLVKKLCQQFAGAITSTSANKNGLAESRNLFTARRYFNNQIDYYLPGMISGSNKPSRIRDGISGKIIRK
;
A
#
# COMPACT_ATOMS: atom_id res chain seq x y z
N PRO A 1 8.24 -4.68 -10.56
CA PRO A 1 8.29 -4.43 -9.10
C PRO A 1 8.75 -2.98 -8.85
N GLY A 2 8.08 -2.21 -7.98
CA GLY A 2 8.49 -0.83 -7.70
C GLY A 2 7.38 0.10 -7.22
N HIS A 3 7.57 1.40 -7.43
CA HIS A 3 6.65 2.48 -7.03
C HIS A 3 5.52 2.73 -8.04
N GLU A 4 4.95 1.66 -8.59
CA GLU A 4 3.83 1.70 -9.53
C GLU A 4 2.63 0.98 -8.92
N THR A 5 1.49 1.66 -8.88
CA THR A 5 0.20 1.08 -8.52
C THR A 5 -0.67 1.02 -9.76
N TRP A 6 -1.22 -0.15 -10.04
CA TRP A 6 -2.08 -0.41 -11.20
C TRP A 6 -3.52 -0.53 -10.76
N LEU A 7 -4.43 0.20 -11.41
CA LEU A 7 -5.86 -0.04 -11.31
C LEU A 7 -6.23 -1.13 -12.30
N ILE A 8 -6.67 -2.27 -11.80
CA ILE A 8 -7.11 -3.41 -12.63
C ILE A 8 -8.57 -3.74 -12.37
N PRO A 9 -9.31 -4.33 -13.32
CA PRO A 9 -10.69 -4.77 -13.07
C PRO A 9 -10.77 -5.69 -11.84
N ALA A 10 -11.65 -5.34 -10.92
CA ALA A 10 -11.91 -6.16 -9.75
C ALA A 10 -12.68 -7.42 -10.14
N ARG A 11 -12.40 -8.55 -9.49
CA ARG A 11 -13.22 -9.76 -9.63
C ARG A 11 -14.59 -9.50 -9.01
N LYS A 12 -15.65 -10.10 -9.57
CA LYS A 12 -17.04 -9.92 -9.10
C LYS A 12 -17.24 -10.26 -7.61
N ASN A 13 -16.47 -11.21 -7.08
CA ASN A 13 -16.61 -11.70 -5.71
C ASN A 13 -15.60 -11.08 -4.73
N ILE A 14 -14.93 -9.99 -5.11
CA ILE A 14 -14.02 -9.31 -4.19
C ILE A 14 -14.80 -8.52 -3.14
N SER A 15 -14.25 -8.42 -1.93
CA SER A 15 -14.90 -7.67 -0.85
C SER A 15 -15.03 -6.18 -1.22
N PRO A 16 -16.22 -5.57 -1.01
CA PRO A 16 -16.39 -4.12 -1.17
C PRO A 16 -15.47 -3.28 -0.28
N LEU A 17 -14.97 -3.84 0.82
CA LEU A 17 -13.98 -3.18 1.69
C LEU A 17 -12.65 -2.89 0.97
N LEU A 18 -12.35 -3.61 -0.12
CA LEU A 18 -11.13 -3.43 -0.90
C LEU A 18 -11.32 -2.46 -2.07
N THR A 19 -12.51 -2.42 -2.65
CA THR A 19 -12.80 -1.63 -3.86
C THR A 19 -13.49 -0.30 -3.55
N GLY A 20 -14.15 -0.19 -2.39
CA GLY A 20 -15.09 0.90 -2.12
C GLY A 20 -16.15 0.96 -3.21
N GLU A 21 -16.37 2.16 -3.76
CA GLU A 21 -17.35 2.42 -4.82
C GLU A 21 -16.83 2.07 -6.23
N HIS A 22 -15.57 1.64 -6.37
CA HIS A 22 -14.95 1.42 -7.67
C HIS A 22 -15.15 -0.01 -8.19
N LYS A 23 -15.13 -0.15 -9.53
CA LYS A 23 -15.10 -1.47 -10.22
C LYS A 23 -13.68 -2.00 -10.42
N THR A 24 -12.67 -1.28 -9.92
CA THR A 24 -11.26 -1.60 -10.07
C THR A 24 -10.60 -1.80 -8.70
N LEU A 25 -9.50 -2.54 -8.69
CA LEU A 25 -8.64 -2.75 -7.53
C LEU A 25 -7.27 -2.13 -7.80
N ALA A 26 -6.74 -1.38 -6.83
CA ALA A 26 -5.39 -0.86 -6.86
C ALA A 26 -4.40 -1.93 -6.39
N VAL A 27 -3.53 -2.40 -7.29
CA VAL A 27 -2.54 -3.45 -7.01
C VAL A 27 -1.13 -2.92 -7.21
N ARG A 28 -0.24 -3.22 -6.25
CA ARG A 28 1.18 -2.88 -6.32
C ARG A 28 2.04 -4.11 -6.06
N VAL A 29 2.97 -4.39 -6.96
CA VAL A 29 4.05 -5.36 -6.73
C VAL A 29 5.26 -4.59 -6.21
N SER A 30 5.43 -4.60 -4.89
CA SER A 30 6.50 -3.86 -4.20
C SER A 30 7.88 -4.43 -4.53
N ASP A 31 8.87 -3.55 -4.70
CA ASP A 31 10.27 -3.98 -4.79
C ASP A 31 10.95 -4.08 -3.42
N HIS A 32 10.31 -3.58 -2.36
CA HIS A 32 10.87 -3.52 -1.02
C HIS A 32 11.12 -4.93 -0.45
N PRO A 33 12.35 -5.29 -0.05
CA PRO A 33 12.70 -6.65 0.39
C PRO A 33 11.82 -7.17 1.54
N LEU A 34 11.57 -6.34 2.57
CA LEU A 34 10.71 -6.73 3.70
C LEU A 34 9.26 -6.98 3.28
N VAL A 35 8.70 -6.18 2.34
CA VAL A 35 7.32 -6.38 1.87
C VAL A 35 7.22 -7.66 1.07
N LYS A 36 8.20 -7.95 0.20
CA LYS A 36 8.27 -9.23 -0.52
C LYS A 36 8.29 -10.41 0.44
N LYS A 37 9.21 -10.39 1.42
CA LYS A 37 9.31 -11.45 2.44
C LYS A 37 8.01 -11.60 3.22
N LEU A 38 7.38 -10.49 3.63
CA LEU A 38 6.12 -10.53 4.36
C LEU A 38 4.99 -11.17 3.55
N CYS A 39 4.79 -10.76 2.29
CA CYS A 39 3.78 -11.37 1.43
C CYS A 39 4.06 -12.86 1.15
N GLN A 40 5.33 -13.24 0.98
CA GLN A 40 5.73 -14.64 0.78
C GLN A 40 5.46 -15.50 2.01
N GLN A 41 5.81 -15.03 3.20
CA GLN A 41 5.55 -15.74 4.46
C GLN A 41 4.06 -15.81 4.78
N PHE A 42 3.30 -14.76 4.46
CA PHE A 42 1.84 -14.75 4.55
C PHE A 42 1.16 -15.64 3.50
N ALA A 43 1.89 -16.08 2.47
CA ALA A 43 1.36 -16.83 1.32
C ALA A 43 0.20 -16.11 0.61
N GLY A 44 0.25 -14.78 0.51
CA GLY A 44 -0.85 -13.99 -0.04
C GLY A 44 -0.54 -12.52 -0.26
N ALA A 45 -1.56 -11.79 -0.71
CA ALA A 45 -1.51 -10.33 -0.84
C ALA A 45 -1.93 -9.65 0.47
N ILE A 46 -1.30 -8.52 0.77
CA ILE A 46 -1.59 -7.71 1.96
C ILE A 46 -2.11 -6.35 1.50
N THR A 47 -3.25 -5.94 2.05
CA THR A 47 -3.79 -4.60 1.85
C THR A 47 -3.01 -3.62 2.73
N SER A 48 -2.56 -2.51 2.15
CA SER A 48 -1.80 -1.48 2.86
C SER A 48 -2.29 -0.08 2.50
N THR A 49 -2.35 0.80 3.50
CA THR A 49 -2.55 2.25 3.34
C THR A 49 -1.25 3.00 3.70
N SER A 50 -1.26 4.32 3.59
CA SER A 50 -0.23 5.13 4.23
C SER A 50 -0.32 4.99 5.76
N ALA A 51 0.82 4.83 6.42
CA ALA A 51 0.88 4.62 7.86
C ALA A 51 0.69 5.94 8.61
N ASN A 52 -0.54 6.45 8.67
CA ASN A 52 -0.93 7.66 9.39
C ASN A 52 -2.33 7.57 9.99
N LYS A 53 -2.61 8.43 10.97
CA LYS A 53 -3.99 8.78 11.33
C LYS A 53 -4.58 9.69 10.26
N ASN A 54 -5.90 9.62 10.10
CA ASN A 54 -6.60 10.47 9.14
C ASN A 54 -6.26 11.96 9.36
N GLY A 55 -5.98 12.68 8.27
CA GLY A 55 -5.57 14.09 8.30
C GLY A 55 -4.09 14.36 8.65
N LEU A 56 -3.31 13.36 9.08
CA LEU A 56 -1.88 13.52 9.36
C LEU A 56 -0.98 13.03 8.22
N ALA A 57 0.22 13.58 8.13
CA ALA A 57 1.24 13.14 7.18
C ALA A 57 1.64 11.68 7.42
N GLU A 58 2.00 10.94 6.36
CA GLU A 58 2.45 9.56 6.44
C GLU A 58 3.69 9.41 7.34
N SER A 59 3.70 8.37 8.17
CA SER A 59 4.89 8.04 8.94
C SER A 59 6.02 7.56 8.03
N ARG A 60 7.21 8.11 8.25
CA ARG A 60 8.43 7.77 7.52
C ARG A 60 9.49 7.03 8.33
N ASN A 61 9.23 6.81 9.61
CA ASN A 61 10.12 6.08 10.49
C ASN A 61 9.32 5.44 11.63
N LEU A 62 9.96 4.50 12.32
CA LEU A 62 9.32 3.77 13.41
C LEU A 62 8.90 4.68 14.57
N PHE A 63 9.67 5.74 14.86
CA PHE A 63 9.36 6.67 15.93
C PHE A 63 8.03 7.41 15.70
N THR A 64 7.84 7.98 14.51
CA THR A 64 6.60 8.65 14.12
C THR A 64 5.44 7.65 14.08
N ALA A 65 5.64 6.43 13.60
CA ALA A 65 4.60 5.41 13.57
C ALA A 65 4.12 5.06 14.98
N ARG A 66 5.05 4.83 15.91
CA ARG A 66 4.73 4.58 17.32
C ARG A 66 4.06 5.77 17.99
N ARG A 67 4.47 7.00 17.69
CA ARG A 67 3.80 8.20 18.20
C ARG A 67 2.35 8.29 17.70
N TYR A 68 2.10 7.94 16.45
CA TYR A 68 0.74 7.95 15.90
C TYR A 68 -0.13 6.88 16.55
N PHE A 69 0.28 5.62 16.49
CA PHE A 69 -0.64 4.53 16.80
C PHE A 69 -0.43 3.91 18.19
N ASN A 70 0.68 4.18 18.88
CA ASN A 70 1.00 3.69 20.22
C ASN A 70 0.71 2.18 20.36
N ASN A 71 -0.11 1.77 21.33
CA ASN A 71 -0.46 0.37 21.58
C ASN A 71 -1.68 -0.12 20.78
N GLN A 72 -2.11 0.61 19.73
CA GLN A 72 -3.25 0.24 18.88
C GLN A 72 -2.86 -0.69 17.71
N ILE A 73 -1.59 -1.05 17.60
CA ILE A 73 -1.04 -1.87 16.53
C ILE A 73 -0.38 -3.08 17.16
N ASP A 74 -0.75 -4.27 16.68
CA ASP A 74 -0.23 -5.54 17.21
C ASP A 74 1.28 -5.67 16.99
N TYR A 75 1.77 -5.16 15.85
CA TYR A 75 3.18 -5.26 15.51
C TYR A 75 3.68 -4.13 14.61
N TYR A 76 4.85 -3.59 14.96
CA TYR A 76 5.60 -2.67 14.12
C TYR A 76 6.82 -3.38 13.56
N LEU A 77 6.82 -3.66 12.26
CA LEU A 77 7.97 -4.26 11.59
C LEU A 77 9.10 -3.24 11.43
N PRO A 78 10.26 -3.38 12.12
CA PRO A 78 11.37 -2.45 11.97
C PRO A 78 12.01 -2.59 10.59
N GLY A 79 12.31 -1.47 9.96
CA GLY A 79 12.95 -1.43 8.66
C GLY A 79 13.22 0.00 8.21
N MET A 80 14.11 0.16 7.24
CA MET A 80 14.33 1.43 6.58
C MET A 80 13.37 1.57 5.40
N ILE A 81 12.76 2.73 5.26
CA ILE A 81 11.98 3.03 4.07
C ILE A 81 12.96 3.26 2.93
N SER A 82 12.94 2.39 1.93
CA SER A 82 13.64 2.59 0.66
C SER A 82 12.70 3.22 -0.37
N GLY A 83 13.19 4.20 -1.13
CA GLY A 83 12.51 4.70 -2.34
C GLY A 83 12.16 6.19 -2.34
N SER A 84 11.30 6.57 -3.28
CA SER A 84 10.95 7.97 -3.54
C SER A 84 10.20 8.62 -2.38
N ASN A 85 10.47 9.91 -2.14
CA ASN A 85 9.69 10.73 -1.21
C ASN A 85 8.26 11.02 -1.68
N LYS A 86 7.90 10.63 -2.91
CA LYS A 86 6.57 10.85 -3.48
C LYS A 86 5.71 9.58 -3.39
N PRO A 87 4.37 9.73 -3.32
CA PRO A 87 3.46 8.61 -3.48
C PRO A 87 3.73 7.85 -4.78
N SER A 88 3.36 6.57 -4.84
CA SER A 88 3.48 5.79 -6.08
C SER A 88 2.66 6.43 -7.21
N ARG A 89 3.15 6.30 -8.44
CA ARG A 89 2.32 6.57 -9.62
C ARG A 89 1.15 5.61 -9.63
N ILE A 90 -0.01 6.11 -10.06
CA ILE A 90 -1.20 5.29 -10.28
C ILE A 90 -1.51 5.29 -11.77
N ARG A 91 -1.60 4.10 -12.36
CA ARG A 91 -1.92 3.89 -13.77
C ARG A 91 -3.12 3.00 -13.94
N ASP A 92 -3.98 3.33 -14.87
CA ASP A 92 -5.06 2.46 -15.32
C ASP A 92 -4.49 1.29 -16.15
N GLY A 93 -4.78 0.06 -15.76
CA GLY A 93 -4.22 -1.14 -16.36
C GLY A 93 -4.81 -1.53 -17.71
N ILE A 94 -5.95 -0.94 -18.11
CA ILE A 94 -6.57 -1.20 -19.42
C ILE A 94 -6.10 -0.15 -20.44
N SER A 95 -6.26 1.12 -20.11
CA SER A 95 -5.98 2.25 -20.99
C SER A 95 -4.53 2.72 -20.94
N GLY A 96 -3.79 2.35 -19.90
CA GLY A 96 -2.43 2.85 -19.65
C GLY A 96 -2.39 4.30 -19.15
N LYS A 97 -3.54 4.96 -18.95
CA LYS A 97 -3.62 6.36 -18.51
C LYS A 97 -3.01 6.53 -17.11
N ILE A 98 -2.19 7.57 -16.93
CA ILE A 98 -1.67 7.97 -15.62
C ILE A 98 -2.75 8.75 -14.89
N ILE A 99 -3.19 8.25 -13.74
CA ILE A 99 -4.18 8.87 -12.86
C ILE A 99 -3.50 9.76 -11.81
N ARG A 100 -2.33 9.33 -11.32
CA ARG A 100 -1.50 10.09 -10.38
C ARG A 100 -0.03 9.99 -10.77
N LYS A 101 0.67 11.13 -10.80
CA LYS A 101 2.10 11.24 -11.09
C LYS A 101 2.97 11.00 -9.85
#